data_AF-A0A6N9ER80-F1
#
_entry.id   AF-A0A6N9ER80-F1
#
_cell.length_a   1.000
_cell.length_b   1.000
_cell.length_c   1.000
_cell.angle_alpha   90.00
_cell.angle_beta   90.00
_cell.angle_gamma   90.00
#
_symmetry.space_group_name_H-M   'P 1'
#
loop_
_entity.id
_entity.type
_entity.pdbx_description
1 polymer ?
#
loop_
_entity_poly.entity_id
_entity_poly.type
_entity_poly.pdbx_seq_one_letter_code
_entity_poly.pdbx_strand_id
1 'polypeptide(L)'
;MSRTLRQPTAETAADRAAALFADARALHDAALARLDAGDIRDAAEKAWCATKRAADGLIVARTGEEPAKSPITTQELRRLARLDDGVSRLTGHYHTARDVLHGDCFYLGLCERADIRTLLGETSDYIREAERLAAT
;
A
#
# COMPACT_ATOMS: atom_id res chain seq x y z
N MET A 1 -23.18 -12.89 -41.37
CA MET A 1 -22.55 -11.75 -40.68
C MET A 1 -22.10 -12.22 -39.30
N SER A 2 -20.86 -12.69 -39.18
CA SER A 2 -20.32 -13.16 -37.90
C SER A 2 -19.90 -11.97 -37.05
N ARG A 3 -20.60 -11.79 -35.93
CA ARG A 3 -20.29 -10.79 -34.91
C ARG A 3 -19.08 -11.32 -34.12
N THR A 4 -17.89 -10.84 -34.44
CA THR A 4 -16.69 -11.11 -33.65
C THR A 4 -16.88 -10.50 -32.26
N LEU A 5 -17.23 -11.33 -31.27
CA LEU A 5 -17.19 -10.94 -29.87
C LEU A 5 -15.71 -10.72 -29.53
N ARG A 6 -15.33 -9.45 -29.33
CA ARG A 6 -14.03 -9.10 -28.80
C ARG A 6 -13.95 -9.71 -27.40
N GLN A 7 -13.14 -10.76 -27.22
CA GLN A 7 -12.83 -11.27 -25.89
C GLN A 7 -12.28 -10.10 -25.06
N PRO A 8 -12.66 -9.97 -23.76
CA PRO A 8 -12.02 -9.00 -22.90
C PRO A 8 -10.52 -9.28 -22.89
N THR A 9 -9.72 -8.28 -23.24
CA THR A 9 -8.26 -8.37 -23.22
C THR A 9 -7.82 -8.71 -21.80
N ALA A 10 -6.92 -9.69 -21.65
CA ALA A 10 -6.35 -10.04 -20.35
C ALA A 10 -5.79 -8.80 -19.66
N GLU A 11 -6.08 -8.66 -18.36
CA GLU A 11 -5.67 -7.51 -17.56
C GLU A 11 -4.14 -7.43 -17.49
N THR A 12 -3.57 -6.26 -17.79
CA THR A 12 -2.11 -6.08 -17.80
C THR A 12 -1.58 -5.91 -16.37
N ALA A 13 -0.26 -6.04 -16.18
CA ALA A 13 0.37 -5.68 -14.91
C ALA A 13 0.16 -4.19 -14.54
N ALA A 14 0.13 -3.32 -15.55
CA ALA A 14 -0.15 -1.90 -15.35
C ALA A 14 -1.58 -1.65 -14.87
N ASP A 15 -2.57 -2.34 -15.45
CA ASP A 15 -3.98 -2.23 -15.01
C ASP A 15 -4.15 -2.71 -13.57
N ARG A 16 -3.55 -3.86 -13.23
CA ARG A 16 -3.56 -4.40 -11.85
C ARG A 16 -2.88 -3.46 -10.87
N ALA A 17 -1.70 -2.94 -11.21
CA ALA A 17 -1.00 -1.98 -10.36
C ALA A 17 -1.85 -0.72 -10.13
N ALA A 18 -2.46 -0.18 -11.18
CA ALA A 18 -3.34 0.98 -11.09
C ALA A 18 -4.56 0.72 -10.18
N ALA A 19 -5.16 -0.48 -10.26
CA ALA A 19 -6.25 -0.89 -9.38
C ALA A 19 -5.79 -0.95 -7.91
N LEU A 20 -4.60 -1.51 -7.63
CA LEU A 20 -4.03 -1.55 -6.28
C LEU A 20 -3.78 -0.14 -5.74
N PHE A 21 -3.28 0.79 -6.53
CA PHE A 21 -3.11 2.18 -6.08
C PHE A 21 -4.44 2.91 -5.85
N ALA A 22 -5.47 2.61 -6.65
CA ALA A 22 -6.81 3.12 -6.41
C ALA A 22 -7.39 2.60 -5.09
N ASP A 23 -7.24 1.30 -4.81
CA ASP A 23 -7.61 0.68 -3.54
C ASP A 23 -6.84 1.32 -2.37
N ALA A 24 -5.55 1.58 -2.54
CA ALA A 24 -4.71 2.22 -1.50
C ALA A 24 -5.23 3.62 -1.13
N ARG A 25 -5.61 4.44 -2.13
CA ARG A 25 -6.22 5.75 -1.88
C ARG A 25 -7.57 5.63 -1.19
N ALA A 26 -8.44 4.72 -1.63
CA ALA A 26 -9.74 4.51 -1.00
C ALA A 26 -9.60 4.07 0.48
N LEU A 27 -8.61 3.23 0.78
CA LEU A 27 -8.28 2.82 2.14
C LEU A 27 -7.74 3.99 2.98
N HIS A 28 -6.93 4.86 2.40
CA HIS A 28 -6.42 6.06 3.06
C HIS A 28 -7.54 7.07 3.38
N ASP A 29 -8.45 7.33 2.42
CA ASP A 29 -9.63 8.17 2.65
C ASP A 29 -10.51 7.58 3.77
N ALA A 30 -10.69 6.26 3.76
CA ALA A 30 -11.42 5.57 4.82
C ALA A 30 -10.69 5.65 6.18
N ALA A 31 -9.36 5.64 6.20
CA ALA A 31 -8.58 5.83 7.43
C ALA A 31 -8.80 7.21 8.03
N LEU A 32 -8.78 8.26 7.19
CA LEU A 32 -9.07 9.63 7.62
C LEU A 32 -10.47 9.75 8.20
N ALA A 33 -11.47 9.18 7.52
CA ALA A 33 -12.85 9.18 8.00
C ALA A 33 -13.01 8.49 9.37
N ARG A 34 -12.24 7.43 9.64
CA ARG A 34 -12.25 6.76 10.96
C ARG A 34 -11.58 7.59 12.04
N LEU A 35 -10.48 8.24 11.71
CA LEU A 35 -9.81 9.16 12.63
C LEU A 35 -10.75 10.30 13.03
N ASP A 36 -11.45 10.90 12.06
CA ASP A 36 -12.40 11.99 12.32
C ASP A 36 -13.62 11.52 13.13
N ALA A 37 -14.00 10.24 13.02
CA ALA A 37 -15.03 9.62 13.85
C ALA A 37 -14.55 9.20 15.26
N GLY A 38 -13.26 9.41 15.59
CA GLY A 38 -12.66 9.02 16.86
C GLY A 38 -12.30 7.53 16.97
N ASP A 39 -12.42 6.76 15.89
CA ASP A 39 -12.05 5.34 15.85
C ASP A 39 -10.57 5.18 15.44
N ILE A 40 -9.69 5.45 16.40
CA ILE A 40 -8.25 5.52 16.19
C ILE A 40 -7.66 4.18 15.73
N ARG A 41 -8.12 3.06 16.30
CA ARG A 41 -7.60 1.72 15.98
C ARG A 41 -7.97 1.32 14.56
N ASP A 42 -9.20 1.58 14.15
CA ASP A 42 -9.65 1.28 12.79
C ASP A 42 -9.02 2.23 11.76
N ALA A 43 -8.76 3.49 12.14
CA ALA A 43 -7.99 4.42 11.32
C ALA A 43 -6.57 3.88 11.06
N ALA A 44 -5.89 3.41 12.10
CA ALA A 44 -4.54 2.86 11.97
C ALA A 44 -4.50 1.62 11.07
N GLU A 45 -5.43 0.69 11.24
CA GLU A 45 -5.48 -0.52 10.40
C GLU A 45 -5.74 -0.20 8.94
N LYS A 46 -6.63 0.76 8.65
CA LYS A 46 -6.89 1.19 7.27
C LYS A 46 -5.69 1.90 6.65
N ALA A 47 -4.98 2.73 7.41
CA ALA A 47 -3.74 3.35 6.96
C ALA A 47 -2.65 2.31 6.67
N TRP A 48 -2.52 1.28 7.51
CA TRP A 48 -1.64 0.15 7.23
C TRP A 48 -2.04 -0.59 5.95
N CYS A 49 -3.33 -0.93 5.81
CA CYS A 49 -3.84 -1.59 4.62
C CYS A 49 -3.56 -0.78 3.35
N ALA A 50 -3.70 0.54 3.41
CA ALA A 50 -3.38 1.45 2.32
C ALA A 50 -1.88 1.39 1.94
N THR A 51 -0.98 1.48 2.93
CA THR A 51 0.47 1.35 2.73
C THR A 51 0.83 0.00 2.10
N LYS A 52 0.25 -1.10 2.62
CA LYS A 52 0.49 -2.45 2.08
C LYS A 52 0.00 -2.58 0.65
N ARG A 53 -1.17 -2.03 0.35
CA ARG A 53 -1.75 -2.08 -1.00
C ARG A 53 -0.92 -1.27 -2.01
N ALA A 54 -0.40 -0.11 -1.61
CA ALA A 54 0.52 0.66 -2.45
C ALA A 54 1.85 -0.08 -2.69
N ALA A 55 2.39 -0.76 -1.66
CA ALA A 55 3.58 -1.59 -1.81
C ALA A 55 3.35 -2.74 -2.81
N ASP A 56 2.21 -3.42 -2.72
CA ASP A 56 1.84 -4.47 -3.66
C ASP A 56 1.68 -3.91 -5.09
N GLY A 57 1.08 -2.73 -5.25
CA GLY A 57 0.96 -2.04 -6.54
C GLY A 57 2.32 -1.77 -7.19
N LEU A 58 3.28 -1.27 -6.41
CA LEU A 58 4.67 -1.11 -6.85
C LEU A 58 5.29 -2.44 -7.27
N ILE A 59 5.11 -3.51 -6.47
CA ILE A 59 5.66 -4.83 -6.81
C ILE A 59 5.05 -5.34 -8.11
N VAL A 60 3.72 -5.31 -8.26
CA VAL A 60 3.04 -5.75 -9.48
C VAL A 60 3.52 -4.98 -10.71
N ALA A 61 3.71 -3.67 -10.60
CA ALA A 61 4.24 -2.87 -11.70
C ALA A 61 5.66 -3.31 -12.11
N ARG A 62 6.51 -3.66 -11.14
CA ARG A 62 7.92 -4.00 -11.37
C ARG A 62 8.17 -5.47 -11.71
N THR A 63 7.24 -6.36 -11.37
CA THR A 63 7.45 -7.82 -11.47
C THR A 63 6.35 -8.54 -12.24
N GLY A 64 5.17 -7.95 -12.35
CA GLY A 64 3.96 -8.60 -12.86
C GLY A 64 3.27 -9.54 -11.86
N GLU A 65 3.83 -9.74 -10.67
CA GLU A 65 3.35 -10.69 -9.67
C GLU A 65 2.80 -9.98 -8.43
N GLU A 66 1.60 -10.37 -7.99
CA GLU A 66 0.98 -9.79 -6.80
C GLU A 66 1.35 -10.58 -5.54
N PRO A 67 1.84 -9.92 -4.48
CA PRO A 67 2.14 -10.60 -3.22
C PRO A 67 0.87 -11.05 -2.50
N ALA A 68 0.77 -12.35 -2.22
CA ALA A 68 -0.40 -12.90 -1.54
C ALA A 68 -0.55 -12.45 -0.07
N LYS A 69 0.56 -12.12 0.62
CA LYS A 69 0.58 -11.81 2.06
C LYS A 69 1.72 -10.84 2.40
N SER A 70 1.58 -10.10 3.51
CA SER A 70 2.55 -9.09 3.96
C SER A 70 4.00 -9.59 4.14
N PRO A 71 4.27 -10.85 4.57
CA PRO A 71 5.64 -11.38 4.55
C PRO A 71 6.25 -11.48 3.15
N ILE A 72 5.43 -11.80 2.15
CA ILE A 72 5.84 -11.86 0.74
C ILE A 72 6.07 -10.45 0.20
N THR A 73 5.18 -9.50 0.51
CA THR A 73 5.39 -8.06 0.21
C THR A 73 6.73 -7.58 0.78
N THR A 74 7.07 -7.95 2.02
CA THR A 74 8.35 -7.62 2.65
C THR A 74 9.55 -8.20 1.89
N GLN A 75 9.46 -9.46 1.47
CA GLN A 75 10.52 -10.13 0.72
C GLN A 75 10.76 -9.45 -0.64
N GLU A 76 9.68 -9.14 -1.37
CA GLU A 76 9.77 -8.51 -2.69
C GLU A 76 10.25 -7.07 -2.61
N LEU A 77 9.79 -6.27 -1.64
CA LEU A 77 10.34 -4.93 -1.39
C LEU A 77 11.85 -4.99 -1.12
N ARG A 78 12.31 -5.93 -0.28
CA ARG A 78 13.76 -6.12 -0.05
C ARG A 78 14.50 -6.55 -1.30
N ARG A 79 13.87 -7.30 -2.20
CA ARG A 79 14.46 -7.70 -3.48
C ARG A 79 14.63 -6.50 -4.40
N LEU A 80 13.59 -5.70 -4.57
CA LEU A 80 13.60 -4.48 -5.38
C LEU A 80 14.53 -3.40 -4.80
N ALA A 81 14.58 -3.26 -3.48
CA ALA A 81 15.47 -2.33 -2.77
C ALA A 81 16.96 -2.55 -3.03
N ARG A 82 17.38 -3.76 -3.44
CA ARG A 82 18.78 -4.03 -3.85
C ARG A 82 19.12 -3.47 -5.23
N LEU A 83 18.11 -3.09 -6.01
CA LEU A 83 18.24 -2.64 -7.40
C LEU A 83 17.90 -1.15 -7.55
N ASP A 84 17.18 -0.58 -6.59
CA ASP A 84 16.60 0.76 -6.68
C ASP A 84 16.61 1.43 -5.30
N ASP A 85 17.42 2.47 -5.14
CA ASP A 85 17.57 3.23 -3.89
C ASP A 85 16.27 3.90 -3.45
N GLY A 86 15.38 4.25 -4.39
CA GLY A 86 14.06 4.78 -4.07
C GLY A 86 13.20 3.74 -3.36
N VAL A 87 13.22 2.51 -3.86
CA VAL A 87 12.53 1.38 -3.22
C VAL A 87 13.15 1.02 -1.88
N SER A 88 14.47 1.17 -1.74
CA SER A 88 15.17 0.99 -0.45
C SER A 88 14.64 1.92 0.64
N ARG A 89 14.45 3.21 0.32
CA ARG A 89 13.87 4.19 1.25
C ARG A 89 12.42 3.85 1.62
N LEU A 90 11.58 3.52 0.63
CA LEU A 90 10.19 3.08 0.86
C LEU A 90 10.12 1.84 1.76
N THR A 91 11.07 0.91 1.63
CA THR A 91 11.09 -0.30 2.44
C THR A 91 11.22 0.02 3.94
N GLY A 92 11.96 1.06 4.30
CA GLY A 92 12.02 1.56 5.68
C GLY A 92 10.65 2.00 6.19
N HIS A 93 9.97 2.87 5.43
CA HIS A 93 8.65 3.40 5.79
C HIS A 93 7.59 2.30 5.90
N TYR A 94 7.65 1.29 5.01
CA TYR A 94 6.73 0.14 5.05
C TYR A 94 6.84 -0.62 6.37
N HIS A 95 8.06 -0.88 6.86
CA HIS A 95 8.25 -1.58 8.13
C HIS A 95 7.79 -0.74 9.31
N THR A 96 8.10 0.56 9.34
CA THR A 96 7.61 1.46 10.39
C THR A 96 6.08 1.50 10.42
N ALA A 97 5.42 1.64 9.27
CA ALA A 97 3.97 1.61 9.18
C ALA A 97 3.39 0.27 9.67
N ARG A 98 3.99 -0.86 9.29
CA ARG A 98 3.58 -2.18 9.77
C ARG A 98 3.68 -2.28 11.30
N ASP A 99 4.82 -1.89 11.85
CA ASP A 99 5.09 -2.12 13.26
C ASP A 99 4.25 -1.15 14.12
N VAL A 100 4.12 0.11 13.72
CA VAL A 100 3.40 1.13 14.50
C VAL A 100 1.88 1.10 14.27
N LEU A 101 1.41 1.13 13.02
CA LEU A 101 -0.03 1.21 12.74
C LEU A 101 -0.71 -0.14 12.99
N HIS A 102 -0.16 -1.21 12.43
CA HIS A 102 -0.77 -2.55 12.52
C HIS A 102 -0.40 -3.27 13.82
N GLY A 103 0.89 -3.29 14.18
CA GLY A 103 1.37 -3.96 15.38
C GLY A 103 0.92 -3.23 16.65
N ASP A 104 1.49 -2.05 16.90
CA ASP A 104 1.32 -1.35 18.17
C ASP A 104 -0.10 -0.79 18.33
N CYS A 105 -0.60 0.01 17.39
CA CYS A 105 -1.90 0.67 17.55
C CYS A 105 -3.07 -0.29 17.31
N PHE A 106 -3.18 -0.93 16.14
CA PHE A 106 -4.32 -1.79 15.85
C PHE A 106 -4.34 -3.06 16.71
N TYR A 107 -3.27 -3.87 16.69
CA TYR A 107 -3.26 -5.17 17.35
C TYR A 107 -3.12 -5.05 18.87
N LEU A 108 -2.16 -4.27 19.37
CA LEU A 108 -1.88 -4.14 20.80
C LEU A 108 -2.67 -3.03 21.51
N GLY A 109 -3.31 -2.12 20.76
CA GLY A 109 -4.09 -1.01 21.32
C GLY A 109 -3.26 0.16 21.84
N LEU A 110 -1.95 0.19 21.56
CA LEU A 110 -1.00 1.18 22.08
C LEU A 110 -0.92 2.44 21.20
N CYS A 111 -2.08 3.02 20.86
CA CYS A 111 -2.17 4.11 19.90
C CYS A 111 -1.65 5.46 20.44
N GLU A 112 -1.60 5.67 21.77
CA GLU A 112 -1.10 6.93 22.35
C GLU A 112 0.40 7.19 22.11
N ARG A 113 1.14 6.18 21.65
CA ARG A 113 2.58 6.27 21.37
C ARG A 113 2.89 6.95 20.04
N ALA A 114 1.89 7.19 19.21
CA ALA A 114 2.03 7.71 17.88
C ALA A 114 1.06 8.85 17.61
N ASP A 115 1.52 9.87 16.89
CA ASP A 115 0.61 10.83 16.27
C ASP A 115 -0.02 10.19 15.01
N ILE A 116 -1.19 9.59 15.20
CA ILE A 116 -1.91 8.87 14.14
C ILE A 116 -2.23 9.79 12.96
N ARG A 117 -2.50 11.08 13.18
CA ARG A 117 -2.76 12.01 12.07
C ARG A 117 -1.52 12.21 11.21
N THR A 118 -0.36 12.34 11.84
CA THR A 118 0.93 12.42 11.13
C THR A 118 1.22 11.15 10.35
N LEU A 119 1.03 9.96 10.95
CA LEU A 119 1.22 8.69 10.25
C LEU A 119 0.28 8.50 9.06
N LEU A 120 -0.97 8.96 9.14
CA LEU A 120 -1.89 8.97 7.99
C LEU A 120 -1.37 9.92 6.89
N GLY A 121 -0.76 11.05 7.24
CA GLY A 121 -0.05 11.90 6.29
C GLY A 121 1.07 11.14 5.56
N GLU A 122 1.91 10.44 6.32
CA GLU A 122 3.00 9.62 5.79
C GLU A 122 2.50 8.47 4.90
N THR A 123 1.34 7.85 5.21
CA THR A 123 0.69 6.88 4.32
C THR A 123 0.35 7.51 2.97
N SER A 124 -0.14 8.75 2.95
CA SER A 124 -0.43 9.47 1.70
C SER A 124 0.83 9.68 0.87
N ASP A 125 1.93 10.07 1.52
CA ASP A 125 3.23 10.26 0.86
C ASP A 125 3.83 8.93 0.35
N TYR A 126 3.66 7.85 1.12
CA TYR A 126 4.05 6.51 0.71
C TYR A 126 3.35 6.10 -0.59
N ILE A 127 2.03 6.31 -0.68
CA ILE A 127 1.24 5.98 -1.88
C ILE A 127 1.79 6.71 -3.10
N ARG A 128 2.00 8.03 -2.99
CA ARG A 128 2.52 8.87 -4.10
C ARG A 128 3.89 8.41 -4.56
N GLU A 129 4.79 8.11 -3.62
CA GLU A 129 6.15 7.70 -3.94
C GLU A 129 6.19 6.30 -4.55
N ALA A 130 5.35 5.36 -4.06
CA ALA A 130 5.21 4.03 -4.64
C ALA A 130 4.68 4.10 -6.08
N GLU A 131 3.70 4.97 -6.37
CA GLU A 131 3.22 5.22 -7.73
C GLU A 131 4.32 5.78 -8.64
N ARG A 132 5.11 6.73 -8.14
CA ARG A 132 6.21 7.32 -8.90
C ARG A 132 7.26 6.28 -9.29
N LEU A 133 7.61 5.38 -8.36
CA LEU A 133 8.59 4.31 -8.58
C LEU A 133 8.05 3.15 -9.42
N ALA A 134 6.73 2.99 -9.48
CA ALA A 134 6.06 2.04 -10.37
C ALA A 134 6.11 2.47 -11.84
N ALA A 135 6.23 3.77 -12.11
CA ALA A 135 6.33 4.33 -13.45
C ALA A 135 7.76 4.35 -14.03
N THR A 136 8.73 3.72 -13.34
CA THR A 136 10.15 3.68 -13.72
C THR A 136 10.53 2.34 -14.34
#